data_AF-A0A0D0VCC8-F1
#
_entry.id   AF-A0A0D0VCC8-F1
#
_cell.length_a   1.000
_cell.length_b   1.000
_cell.length_c   1.000
_cell.angle_alpha   90.00
_cell.angle_beta   90.00
_cell.angle_gamma   90.00
#
_symmetry.space_group_name_H-M   'P 1'
#
loop_
_entity.id
_entity.type
_entity.pdbx_description
1 polymer ?
#
loop_
_entity_poly.entity_id
_entity_poly.type
_entity_poly.pdbx_seq_one_letter_code
_entity_poly.pdbx_strand_id
1 'polypeptide(L)'
;MPELPEVERARKLIEDSCKGYKIASVDAQEDRIIFTGGADHNEFAKEITGRTITGCERKGKMFWITLSGEGRYPVMHFGMTGMIQLKGQQPTWYRRRPKESVDVWPPRFYKLVLRLEPQKGSIGDEPRELAFIDGRRLGRLRLVSDPVSSYPPVSELGFDPVLSHPTLEEFTKLLVNKKGTVKGVIMDQAFSAGVGNWVADEVLYQARIHPSCPIPALSEQNIKDLHHQLRAVPLTAISVNADSKLFPSDWLFRWRWSKGTTHKKQMEKDKKTKGKKVVDGEGGEDVEPEDKEFLELPDGSPATIKFIEVGGRTTALVEELQKMPEGVKIKSKISKGGKGAQVKRKKPTKEEESDEDSELSDQSEPEEKKSERSLTARQRAAAEKKGAKNDSAWQTKNDDTKSSATERRAIGARTGKSKDHQDSQVKKEEPRISKKQSEAVDEKPGKVKPQRGRKKAASTPESSELSDVPE
;
A
#
# COMPACT_ATOMS: atom_id res chain seq x y z
N MET A 1 4.90 -0.49 4.89
CA MET A 1 3.81 -0.34 3.91
C MET A 1 2.86 0.66 4.51
N PRO A 2 2.53 1.76 3.80
CA PRO A 2 1.60 2.75 4.33
C PRO A 2 0.20 2.17 4.54
N GLU A 3 -0.37 2.44 5.71
CA GLU A 3 -1.76 2.17 6.07
C GLU A 3 -2.44 3.53 6.35
N LEU A 4 -3.55 3.57 7.10
CA LEU A 4 -4.26 4.83 7.36
C LEU A 4 -3.36 5.93 7.99
N PRO A 5 -2.61 5.66 9.08
CA PRO A 5 -1.86 6.70 9.78
C PRO A 5 -0.73 7.30 8.94
N GLU A 6 -0.04 6.46 8.14
CA GLU A 6 1.00 6.91 7.23
C GLU A 6 0.48 7.80 6.09
N VAL A 7 -0.74 7.53 5.60
CA VAL A 7 -1.38 8.37 4.60
C VAL A 7 -1.91 9.67 5.22
N GLU A 8 -2.38 9.65 6.47
CA GLU A 8 -2.74 10.88 7.20
C GLU A 8 -1.52 11.79 7.43
N ARG A 9 -0.34 11.24 7.79
CA ARG A 9 0.91 12.03 7.83
C ARG A 9 1.17 12.72 6.49
N ALA A 10 1.05 12.00 5.38
CA ALA A 10 1.31 12.58 4.06
C ALA A 10 0.28 13.66 3.69
N ARG A 11 -0.99 13.47 4.03
CA ARG A 11 -2.06 14.46 3.87
C ARG A 11 -1.78 15.73 4.68
N LYS A 12 -1.44 15.58 5.97
CA LYS A 12 -1.02 16.68 6.84
C LYS A 12 0.20 17.41 6.31
N LEU A 13 1.26 16.69 5.92
CA LEU A 13 2.46 17.31 5.34
C LEU A 13 2.14 18.21 4.13
N ILE A 14 1.23 17.79 3.24
CA ILE A 14 0.83 18.60 2.08
C ILE A 14 -0.02 19.80 2.51
N GLU A 15 -0.99 19.64 3.41
CA GLU A 15 -1.79 20.77 3.89
C GLU A 15 -0.93 21.79 4.68
N ASP A 16 -0.19 21.31 5.67
CA ASP A 16 0.62 22.12 6.58
C ASP A 16 1.86 22.74 5.88
N SER A 17 2.24 22.28 4.68
CA SER A 17 3.43 22.79 3.95
C SER A 17 3.19 23.31 2.52
N CYS A 18 2.04 23.05 1.89
CA CYS A 18 1.82 23.42 0.47
C CYS A 18 0.51 24.20 0.24
N LYS A 19 -0.30 24.44 1.27
CA LYS A 19 -1.58 25.17 1.12
C LYS A 19 -1.36 26.63 0.67
N GLY A 20 -2.15 27.02 -0.33
CA GLY A 20 -2.06 28.29 -1.03
C GLY A 20 -0.89 28.43 -2.02
N TYR A 21 -0.06 27.41 -2.23
CA TYR A 21 1.01 27.46 -3.25
C TYR A 21 0.48 27.15 -4.65
N LYS A 22 1.01 27.83 -5.67
CA LYS A 22 0.77 27.54 -7.09
C LYS A 22 1.68 26.43 -7.58
N ILE A 23 1.14 25.46 -8.31
CA ILE A 23 1.93 24.47 -9.06
C ILE A 23 2.52 25.17 -10.29
N ALA A 24 3.76 25.62 -10.19
CA ALA A 24 4.45 26.38 -11.23
C ALA A 24 4.82 25.48 -12.43
N SER A 25 5.29 24.27 -12.15
CA SER A 25 5.55 23.25 -13.16
C SER A 25 5.52 21.85 -12.55
N VAL A 26 5.34 20.83 -13.40
CA VAL A 26 5.30 19.43 -13.01
C VAL A 26 6.31 18.63 -13.83
N ASP A 27 7.16 17.88 -13.15
CA ASP A 27 7.98 16.82 -13.73
C ASP A 27 7.27 15.49 -13.45
N ALA A 28 6.74 14.85 -14.49
CA ALA A 28 6.04 13.58 -14.42
C ALA A 28 6.76 12.56 -15.31
N GLN A 29 7.18 11.44 -14.73
CA GLN A 29 7.94 10.40 -15.43
C GLN A 29 7.00 9.43 -16.15
N GLU A 30 7.33 8.98 -17.38
CA GLU A 30 6.48 8.00 -18.07
C GLU A 30 6.43 6.66 -17.30
N ASP A 31 5.33 6.44 -16.59
CA ASP A 31 5.10 5.19 -15.86
C ASP A 31 3.62 4.79 -15.92
N ARG A 32 3.25 4.08 -16.99
CA ARG A 32 1.90 3.53 -17.25
C ARG A 32 1.39 2.51 -16.21
N ILE A 33 2.19 2.20 -15.18
CA ILE A 33 1.77 1.40 -14.02
C ILE A 33 1.35 2.32 -12.85
N ILE A 34 2.00 3.48 -12.72
CA ILE A 34 1.67 4.51 -11.72
C ILE A 34 0.50 5.38 -12.20
N PHE A 35 0.63 6.00 -13.36
CA PHE A 35 -0.41 6.85 -13.95
C PHE A 35 -1.52 5.95 -14.51
N THR A 36 -2.73 6.11 -13.97
CA THR A 36 -3.89 5.25 -14.26
C THR A 36 -5.20 6.05 -14.24
N GLY A 37 -6.32 5.42 -14.62
CA GLY A 37 -7.62 6.10 -14.67
C GLY A 37 -7.87 6.90 -15.94
N GLY A 38 -7.18 6.57 -17.04
CA GLY A 38 -7.39 7.15 -18.36
C GLY A 38 -6.50 8.34 -18.71
N ALA A 39 -5.85 8.97 -17.72
CA ALA A 39 -4.86 10.02 -17.96
C ALA A 39 -3.42 9.45 -17.96
N ASP A 40 -2.61 9.91 -18.91
CA ASP A 40 -1.17 9.65 -18.97
C ASP A 40 -0.35 10.68 -18.14
N HIS A 41 0.98 10.53 -18.10
CA HIS A 41 1.87 11.42 -17.37
C HIS A 41 1.86 12.89 -17.84
N ASN A 42 1.72 13.15 -19.14
CA ASN A 42 1.67 14.49 -19.71
C ASN A 42 0.29 15.14 -19.47
N GLU A 43 -0.79 14.37 -19.63
CA GLU A 43 -2.15 14.81 -19.31
C GLU A 43 -2.29 15.13 -17.81
N PHE A 44 -1.72 14.29 -16.95
CA PHE A 44 -1.67 14.51 -15.50
C PHE A 44 -0.90 15.79 -15.15
N ALA A 45 0.27 16.00 -15.73
CA ALA A 45 1.05 17.22 -15.55
C ALA A 45 0.29 18.48 -16.04
N LYS A 46 -0.35 18.40 -17.22
CA LYS A 46 -1.08 19.51 -17.84
C LYS A 46 -2.32 19.94 -17.06
N GLU A 47 -3.08 19.01 -16.48
CA GLU A 47 -4.31 19.31 -15.71
C GLU A 47 -4.04 20.11 -14.43
N ILE A 48 -2.92 19.86 -13.77
CA ILE A 48 -2.62 20.44 -12.44
C ILE A 48 -1.64 21.62 -12.51
N THR A 49 -0.86 21.76 -13.58
CA THR A 49 0.06 22.89 -13.77
C THR A 49 -0.72 24.20 -13.83
N GLY A 50 -0.21 25.23 -13.15
CA GLY A 50 -0.80 26.56 -13.06
C GLY A 50 -1.86 26.75 -11.96
N ARG A 51 -2.42 25.66 -11.41
CA ARG A 51 -3.45 25.71 -10.35
C ARG A 51 -2.82 25.85 -8.96
N THR A 52 -3.57 26.44 -8.04
CA THR A 52 -3.17 26.65 -6.63
C THR A 52 -3.70 25.51 -5.75
N ILE A 53 -2.87 25.02 -4.84
CA ILE A 53 -3.23 23.99 -3.86
C ILE A 53 -4.13 24.61 -2.78
N THR A 54 -5.38 24.18 -2.67
CA THR A 54 -6.33 24.67 -1.66
C THR A 54 -6.33 23.82 -0.38
N GLY A 55 -5.84 22.58 -0.45
CA GLY A 55 -5.68 21.70 0.70
C GLY A 55 -5.27 20.27 0.30
N CYS A 56 -5.41 19.34 1.24
CA CYS A 56 -5.23 17.91 0.97
C CYS A 56 -6.19 17.07 1.82
N GLU A 57 -6.88 16.13 1.18
CA GLU A 57 -7.94 15.31 1.76
C GLU A 57 -7.62 13.81 1.65
N ARG A 58 -8.33 12.96 2.41
CA ARG A 58 -8.06 11.52 2.52
C ARG A 58 -9.33 10.72 2.78
N LYS A 59 -9.40 9.50 2.24
CA LYS A 59 -10.31 8.42 2.67
C LYS A 59 -9.57 7.09 2.62
N GLY A 60 -9.49 6.39 3.74
CA GLY A 60 -8.66 5.20 3.91
C GLY A 60 -7.20 5.44 3.53
N LYS A 61 -6.70 4.65 2.57
CA LYS A 61 -5.33 4.77 2.02
C LYS A 61 -5.25 5.66 0.76
N MET A 62 -6.35 6.26 0.34
CA MET A 62 -6.41 7.21 -0.77
C MET A 62 -6.31 8.64 -0.22
N PHE A 63 -5.53 9.49 -0.88
CA PHE A 63 -5.45 10.93 -0.57
C PHE A 63 -5.39 11.75 -1.85
N TRP A 64 -5.81 13.01 -1.81
CA TRP A 64 -5.81 13.90 -2.98
C TRP A 64 -5.48 15.33 -2.61
N ILE A 65 -4.83 16.04 -3.53
CA ILE A 65 -4.60 17.49 -3.38
C ILE A 65 -5.82 18.21 -3.97
N THR A 66 -6.49 19.03 -3.18
CA THR A 66 -7.57 19.88 -3.69
C THR A 66 -6.94 21.11 -4.36
N LEU A 67 -7.51 21.52 -5.51
CA LEU A 67 -6.93 22.54 -6.39
C LEU A 67 -7.95 23.65 -6.70
N SER A 68 -7.45 24.87 -6.93
CA SER A 68 -8.24 26.02 -7.35
C SER A 68 -8.80 25.88 -8.76
N GLY A 69 -10.01 26.40 -8.98
CA GLY A 69 -10.66 26.43 -10.29
C GLY A 69 -11.13 25.06 -10.78
N GLU A 70 -11.82 25.06 -11.92
CA GLU A 70 -12.39 23.86 -12.53
C GLU A 70 -11.32 22.84 -12.97
N GLY A 71 -11.75 21.59 -13.19
CA GLY A 71 -10.88 20.47 -13.57
C GLY A 71 -10.59 19.52 -12.42
N ARG A 72 -10.05 18.35 -12.76
CA ARG A 72 -9.90 17.19 -11.87
C ARG A 72 -8.82 17.39 -10.80
N TYR A 73 -8.92 16.64 -9.70
CA TYR A 73 -7.90 16.60 -8.65
C TYR A 73 -6.95 15.39 -8.81
N PRO A 74 -5.66 15.53 -8.47
CA PRO A 74 -4.70 14.44 -8.42
C PRO A 74 -4.98 13.54 -7.20
N VAL A 75 -5.53 12.35 -7.45
CA VAL A 75 -5.79 11.31 -6.45
C VAL A 75 -4.65 10.30 -6.43
N MET A 76 -4.16 10.00 -5.22
CA MET A 76 -2.93 9.26 -4.95
C MET A 76 -3.18 8.06 -4.03
N HIS A 77 -2.41 6.99 -4.27
CA HIS A 77 -2.32 5.81 -3.41
C HIS A 77 -0.87 5.35 -3.34
N PHE A 78 -0.36 4.99 -2.16
CA PHE A 78 1.06 4.59 -2.02
C PHE A 78 1.38 3.14 -2.37
N GLY A 79 0.41 2.23 -2.40
CA GLY A 79 0.70 0.80 -2.57
C GLY A 79 1.50 0.26 -1.39
N MET A 80 2.70 -0.30 -1.64
CA MET A 80 3.56 -0.85 -0.56
C MET A 80 4.73 0.05 -0.14
N THR A 81 5.19 0.94 -1.03
CA THR A 81 6.45 1.70 -0.91
C THR A 81 6.35 3.15 -1.40
N GLY A 82 5.16 3.60 -1.80
CA GLY A 82 4.92 4.99 -2.12
C GLY A 82 5.12 5.89 -0.91
N MET A 83 5.60 7.11 -1.14
CA MET A 83 5.74 8.16 -0.14
C MET A 83 5.67 9.56 -0.77
N ILE A 84 5.43 10.56 0.08
CA ILE A 84 5.64 11.97 -0.23
C ILE A 84 6.94 12.42 0.45
N GLN A 85 7.71 13.27 -0.23
CA GLN A 85 8.87 13.97 0.34
C GLN A 85 8.80 15.45 -0.04
N LEU A 86 9.01 16.36 0.92
CA LEU A 86 9.27 17.77 0.66
C LEU A 86 10.80 17.99 0.60
N LYS A 87 11.29 18.75 -0.37
CA LYS A 87 12.71 19.09 -0.50
C LYS A 87 13.21 19.85 0.73
N GLY A 88 14.40 19.51 1.23
CA GLY A 88 15.00 20.13 2.41
C GLY A 88 14.47 19.63 3.77
N GLN A 89 13.38 18.86 3.81
CA GLN A 89 12.90 18.22 5.04
C GLN A 89 13.40 16.77 5.17
N GLN A 90 13.62 16.33 6.41
CA GLN A 90 13.95 14.93 6.71
C GLN A 90 12.76 14.01 6.37
N PRO A 91 12.90 13.05 5.43
CA PRO A 91 11.77 12.22 5.02
C PRO A 91 11.42 11.22 6.13
N THR A 92 10.14 11.14 6.49
CA THR A 92 9.66 10.22 7.54
C THR A 92 9.51 8.80 6.98
N TRP A 93 10.63 8.10 6.85
CA TRP A 93 10.75 6.81 6.17
C TRP A 93 9.92 5.69 6.79
N TYR A 94 9.24 4.90 5.95
CA TYR A 94 8.56 3.68 6.36
C TYR A 94 9.56 2.53 6.60
N ARG A 95 10.21 2.52 7.77
CA ARG A 95 11.12 1.46 8.27
C ARG A 95 12.45 1.27 7.48
N ARG A 96 12.74 2.11 6.48
CA ARG A 96 14.03 2.12 5.76
C ARG A 96 14.44 3.52 5.30
N ARG A 97 15.48 4.06 5.91
CA ARG A 97 16.26 5.16 5.35
C ARG A 97 17.10 4.64 4.15
N PRO A 98 17.18 5.33 3.01
CA PRO A 98 18.20 5.09 2.00
C PRO A 98 19.61 5.32 2.54
N LYS A 99 20.61 4.91 1.75
CA LYS A 99 22.02 5.29 1.97
C LYS A 99 22.41 6.60 1.26
N GLU A 100 21.48 7.16 0.49
CA GLU A 100 21.62 8.40 -0.26
C GLU A 100 21.18 9.58 0.61
N SER A 101 21.82 10.75 0.49
CA SER A 101 21.47 11.90 1.34
C SER A 101 20.10 12.49 0.99
N VAL A 102 19.49 13.15 1.96
CA VAL A 102 18.20 13.85 1.83
C VAL A 102 18.27 15.05 0.87
N ASP A 103 19.49 15.54 0.60
CA ASP A 103 19.79 16.67 -0.29
C ASP A 103 19.76 16.27 -1.78
N VAL A 104 19.76 14.97 -2.10
CA VAL A 104 19.74 14.47 -3.48
C VAL A 104 18.35 14.68 -4.07
N TRP A 105 18.25 15.57 -5.06
CA TRP A 105 16.98 15.97 -5.67
C TRP A 105 17.06 16.03 -7.21
N PRO A 106 16.08 15.48 -7.97
CA PRO A 106 14.91 14.73 -7.51
C PRO A 106 15.26 13.43 -6.76
N PRO A 107 14.45 13.00 -5.78
CA PRO A 107 14.75 11.80 -4.99
C PRO A 107 14.70 10.53 -5.84
N ARG A 108 15.57 9.56 -5.54
CA ARG A 108 15.61 8.29 -6.28
C ARG A 108 14.25 7.57 -6.26
N PHE A 109 13.82 7.12 -7.43
CA PHE A 109 12.49 6.53 -7.69
C PHE A 109 11.30 7.48 -7.62
N TYR A 110 11.50 8.81 -7.74
CA TYR A 110 10.40 9.75 -7.99
C TYR A 110 9.58 9.35 -9.23
N LYS A 111 8.31 9.77 -9.23
CA LYS A 111 7.33 9.58 -10.32
C LYS A 111 6.66 10.88 -10.73
N LEU A 112 6.57 11.81 -9.77
CA LEU A 112 6.01 13.13 -9.90
C LEU A 112 6.82 14.06 -9.00
N VAL A 113 7.26 15.20 -9.51
CA VAL A 113 7.74 16.35 -8.71
C VAL A 113 6.90 17.57 -9.08
N LEU A 114 6.31 18.20 -8.08
CA LEU A 114 5.65 19.51 -8.21
C LEU A 114 6.67 20.59 -7.80
N ARG A 115 6.91 21.58 -8.66
CA ARG A 115 7.58 22.83 -8.28
C ARG A 115 6.50 23.83 -7.86
N LEU A 116 6.62 24.36 -6.65
CA LEU A 116 5.59 25.12 -5.97
C LEU A 116 6.07 26.56 -5.73
N GLU A 117 5.35 27.53 -6.31
CA GLU A 117 5.55 28.96 -6.13
C GLU A 117 4.59 29.50 -5.07
N PRO A 118 5.06 30.32 -4.11
CA PRO A 118 4.21 30.98 -3.15
C PRO A 118 3.41 32.13 -3.79
N GLN A 119 2.32 32.49 -3.14
CA GLN A 119 1.36 33.52 -3.52
C GLN A 119 0.93 34.30 -2.28
N LYS A 120 0.23 35.43 -2.46
CA LYS A 120 -0.36 36.17 -1.35
C LYS A 120 -1.42 35.29 -0.66
N GLY A 121 -1.12 34.83 0.56
CA GLY A 121 -1.97 33.92 1.34
C GLY A 121 -1.54 32.45 1.33
N SER A 122 -0.39 32.10 0.75
CA SER A 122 0.24 30.79 0.99
C SER A 122 0.68 30.61 2.44
N ILE A 123 0.84 29.36 2.88
CA ILE A 123 1.39 29.00 4.20
C ILE A 123 2.92 29.23 4.35
N GLY A 124 3.50 30.00 3.43
CA GLY A 124 4.93 30.32 3.37
C GLY A 124 5.26 31.23 2.19
N ASP A 125 6.49 31.74 2.22
CA ASP A 125 7.06 32.78 1.36
C ASP A 125 8.18 32.26 0.45
N GLU A 126 8.87 31.20 0.84
CA GLU A 126 9.90 30.51 0.02
C GLU A 126 9.32 29.45 -0.94
N PRO A 127 9.86 29.28 -2.17
CA PRO A 127 9.50 28.21 -3.09
C PRO A 127 9.76 26.80 -2.54
N ARG A 128 8.95 25.82 -2.96
CA ARG A 128 9.01 24.43 -2.45
C ARG A 128 9.02 23.42 -3.60
N GLU A 129 9.56 22.23 -3.35
CA GLU A 129 9.42 21.09 -4.26
C GLU A 129 8.89 19.87 -3.52
N LEU A 130 7.87 19.23 -4.08
CA LEU A 130 7.17 18.09 -3.48
C LEU A 130 7.26 16.87 -4.42
N ALA A 131 7.81 15.76 -3.94
CA ALA A 131 7.98 14.53 -4.72
C ALA A 131 7.02 13.43 -4.27
N PHE A 132 6.37 12.74 -5.22
CA PHE A 132 5.82 11.40 -5.03
C PHE A 132 6.86 10.37 -5.50
N ILE A 133 7.23 9.45 -4.62
CA ILE A 133 8.29 8.46 -4.83
C ILE A 133 7.70 7.06 -4.68
N ASP A 134 7.99 6.13 -5.60
CA ASP A 134 7.70 4.70 -5.39
C ASP A 134 8.66 3.79 -6.17
N GLY A 135 9.56 3.13 -5.43
CA GLY A 135 10.52 2.16 -5.99
C GLY A 135 9.93 0.83 -6.46
N ARG A 136 8.67 0.48 -6.14
CA ARG A 136 8.05 -0.80 -6.56
C ARG A 136 6.96 -0.68 -7.62
N ARG A 137 6.55 0.52 -8.00
CA ARG A 137 5.50 0.80 -9.02
C ARG A 137 4.12 0.22 -8.65
N LEU A 138 3.81 0.26 -7.36
CA LEU A 138 2.57 -0.21 -6.73
C LEU A 138 1.67 0.93 -6.24
N GLY A 139 2.22 2.14 -6.12
CA GLY A 139 1.43 3.36 -5.97
C GLY A 139 0.64 3.69 -7.23
N ARG A 140 -0.36 4.56 -7.13
CA ARG A 140 -1.21 4.99 -8.25
C ARG A 140 -1.44 6.48 -8.19
N LEU A 141 -1.37 7.12 -9.36
CA LEU A 141 -1.75 8.51 -9.62
C LEU A 141 -2.92 8.49 -10.60
N ARG A 142 -3.96 9.31 -10.33
CA ARG A 142 -5.18 9.43 -11.14
C ARG A 142 -5.67 10.87 -11.14
N LEU A 143 -6.30 11.30 -12.23
CA LEU A 143 -7.12 12.52 -12.23
C LEU A 143 -8.58 12.13 -12.03
N VAL A 144 -9.23 12.68 -11.01
CA VAL A 144 -10.63 12.40 -10.67
C VAL A 144 -11.41 13.71 -10.50
N SER A 145 -12.63 13.77 -11.04
CA SER A 145 -13.49 14.95 -10.92
C SER A 145 -13.95 15.18 -9.49
N ASP A 146 -14.20 16.45 -9.15
CA ASP A 146 -14.88 16.82 -7.92
C ASP A 146 -16.40 16.53 -8.03
N PRO A 147 -17.08 16.08 -6.95
CA PRO A 147 -16.53 15.61 -5.68
C PRO A 147 -15.88 14.23 -5.83
N VAL A 148 -14.61 14.12 -5.41
CA VAL A 148 -13.78 12.90 -5.56
C VAL A 148 -14.43 11.67 -4.89
N SER A 149 -15.21 11.88 -3.82
CA SER A 149 -15.97 10.84 -3.12
C SER A 149 -17.00 10.10 -3.98
N SER A 150 -17.45 10.67 -5.10
CA SER A 150 -18.42 10.05 -6.02
C SER A 150 -17.80 9.08 -7.03
N TYR A 151 -16.48 9.03 -7.16
CA TYR A 151 -15.79 8.31 -8.25
C TYR A 151 -14.85 7.19 -7.76
N PRO A 152 -14.72 6.07 -8.50
CA PRO A 152 -13.76 5.02 -8.18
C PRO A 152 -12.30 5.53 -8.17
N PRO A 153 -11.48 5.17 -7.17
CA PRO A 153 -11.72 4.12 -6.18
C PRO A 153 -12.38 4.61 -4.89
N VAL A 154 -12.60 5.92 -4.73
CA VAL A 154 -12.95 6.53 -3.42
C VAL A 154 -14.42 6.29 -3.05
N SER A 155 -15.31 6.20 -4.05
CA SER A 155 -16.69 5.76 -3.87
C SER A 155 -16.84 4.28 -3.52
N GLU A 156 -15.88 3.43 -3.92
CA GLU A 156 -15.86 1.99 -3.63
C GLU A 156 -15.35 1.67 -2.21
N LEU A 157 -14.80 2.67 -1.50
CA LEU A 157 -14.31 2.52 -0.14
C LEU A 157 -15.45 2.50 0.89
N GLY A 158 -15.34 1.60 1.88
CA GLY A 158 -16.19 1.56 3.06
C GLY A 158 -15.92 2.72 4.03
N PHE A 159 -16.26 2.53 5.31
CA PHE A 159 -16.09 3.57 6.31
C PHE A 159 -14.61 3.83 6.61
N ASP A 160 -14.25 5.10 6.86
CA ASP A 160 -12.95 5.48 7.37
C ASP A 160 -12.95 5.41 8.91
N PRO A 161 -12.08 4.61 9.55
CA PRO A 161 -12.05 4.49 11.01
C PRO A 161 -11.80 5.79 11.80
N VAL A 162 -11.35 6.86 11.15
CA VAL A 162 -11.08 8.15 11.78
C VAL A 162 -12.16 9.18 11.42
N LEU A 163 -12.44 9.34 10.11
CA LEU A 163 -13.27 10.40 9.56
C LEU A 163 -14.78 10.06 9.51
N SER A 164 -15.14 8.77 9.38
CA SER A 164 -16.54 8.36 9.20
C SER A 164 -16.87 7.08 9.99
N HIS A 165 -16.29 6.96 11.19
CA HIS A 165 -16.42 5.76 12.00
C HIS A 165 -17.89 5.57 12.47
N PRO A 166 -18.54 4.44 12.15
CA PRO A 166 -19.95 4.21 12.46
C PRO A 166 -20.21 4.13 13.97
N THR A 167 -21.46 4.29 14.40
CA THR A 167 -21.89 3.91 15.75
C THR A 167 -21.75 2.39 15.98
N LEU A 168 -21.76 1.95 17.24
CA LEU A 168 -21.70 0.52 17.56
C LEU A 168 -22.89 -0.27 16.98
N GLU A 169 -24.07 0.35 16.92
CA GLU A 169 -25.28 -0.27 16.35
C GLU A 169 -25.13 -0.47 14.84
N GLU A 170 -24.71 0.56 14.11
CA GLU A 170 -24.43 0.49 12.67
C GLU A 170 -23.30 -0.50 12.36
N PHE A 171 -22.21 -0.49 13.15
CA PHE A 171 -21.11 -1.44 13.00
C PHE A 171 -21.56 -2.89 13.21
N THR A 172 -22.41 -3.14 14.20
CA THR A 172 -23.02 -4.45 14.44
C THR A 172 -23.86 -4.87 13.24
N LYS A 173 -24.75 -4.01 12.75
CA LYS A 173 -25.56 -4.25 11.53
C LYS A 173 -24.70 -4.54 10.30
N LEU A 174 -23.58 -3.83 10.14
CA LEU A 174 -22.61 -4.04 9.05
C LEU A 174 -21.88 -5.40 9.16
N LEU A 175 -21.81 -6.01 10.35
CA LEU A 175 -21.18 -7.32 10.58
C LEU A 175 -22.14 -8.52 10.44
N VAL A 176 -23.43 -8.41 10.80
CA VAL A 176 -24.39 -9.54 10.85
C VAL A 176 -24.34 -10.46 9.63
N ASN A 177 -24.24 -9.89 8.43
CA ASN A 177 -24.26 -10.66 7.17
C ASN A 177 -22.86 -10.98 6.59
N LYS A 178 -21.77 -10.62 7.28
CA LYS A 178 -20.40 -10.84 6.80
C LYS A 178 -19.94 -12.28 7.07
N LYS A 179 -19.17 -12.82 6.12
CA LYS A 179 -18.64 -14.19 6.14
C LYS A 179 -17.12 -14.18 6.04
N GLY A 180 -16.48 -15.18 6.63
CA GLY A 180 -15.02 -15.27 6.71
C GLY A 180 -14.48 -14.82 8.07
N THR A 181 -13.16 -14.63 8.13
CA THR A 181 -12.46 -14.30 9.37
C THR A 181 -12.48 -12.80 9.67
N VAL A 182 -12.46 -12.44 10.96
CA VAL A 182 -12.49 -11.06 11.43
C VAL A 182 -11.36 -10.22 10.84
N LYS A 183 -10.11 -10.72 10.82
CA LYS A 183 -9.01 -10.03 10.13
C LYS A 183 -9.27 -9.84 8.64
N GLY A 184 -9.89 -10.83 7.98
CA GLY A 184 -10.23 -10.75 6.57
C GLY A 184 -11.25 -9.63 6.27
N VAL A 185 -12.24 -9.45 7.15
CA VAL A 185 -13.29 -8.44 7.01
C VAL A 185 -12.78 -7.04 7.34
N ILE A 186 -12.05 -6.83 8.43
CA ILE A 186 -11.51 -5.48 8.74
C ILE A 186 -10.41 -5.02 7.78
N MET A 187 -9.74 -5.95 7.07
CA MET A 187 -8.79 -5.61 6.00
C MET A 187 -9.44 -5.36 4.63
N ASP A 188 -10.73 -5.63 4.46
CA ASP A 188 -11.45 -5.29 3.23
C ASP A 188 -11.67 -3.77 3.16
N GLN A 189 -11.14 -3.13 2.12
CA GLN A 189 -11.24 -1.67 1.96
C GLN A 189 -12.67 -1.22 1.61
N ALA A 190 -13.53 -2.13 1.12
CA ALA A 190 -14.97 -1.89 0.94
C ALA A 190 -15.76 -2.05 2.25
N PHE A 191 -15.12 -2.53 3.32
CA PHE A 191 -15.68 -2.54 4.68
C PHE A 191 -15.06 -1.42 5.53
N SER A 192 -13.75 -1.50 5.78
CA SER A 192 -13.00 -0.52 6.58
C SER A 192 -11.82 0.02 5.77
N ALA A 193 -12.00 1.23 5.26
CA ALA A 193 -11.03 1.90 4.40
C ALA A 193 -9.82 2.36 5.23
N GLY A 194 -8.61 1.97 4.84
CA GLY A 194 -7.38 2.41 5.51
C GLY A 194 -6.68 1.35 6.36
N VAL A 195 -7.43 0.41 6.95
CA VAL A 195 -6.87 -0.70 7.75
C VAL A 195 -6.02 -1.60 6.85
N GLY A 196 -4.77 -1.87 7.21
CA GLY A 196 -3.90 -2.82 6.51
C GLY A 196 -3.51 -3.99 7.41
N ASN A 197 -2.28 -4.49 7.25
CA ASN A 197 -1.84 -5.70 7.96
C ASN A 197 -1.27 -5.43 9.34
N TRP A 198 -0.63 -4.26 9.57
CA TRP A 198 -0.14 -3.93 10.91
C TRP A 198 -1.28 -3.40 11.77
N VAL A 199 -2.15 -2.53 11.23
CA VAL A 199 -3.31 -2.00 11.97
C VAL A 199 -4.25 -3.16 12.34
N ALA A 200 -4.50 -4.12 11.44
CA ALA A 200 -5.36 -5.26 11.76
C ALA A 200 -4.73 -6.23 12.78
N ASP A 201 -3.41 -6.44 12.78
CA ASP A 201 -2.75 -7.24 13.84
C ASP A 201 -2.90 -6.54 15.20
N GLU A 202 -2.65 -5.23 15.26
CA GLU A 202 -2.72 -4.44 16.50
C GLU A 202 -4.15 -4.34 17.05
N VAL A 203 -5.12 -3.97 16.22
CA VAL A 203 -6.55 -3.87 16.61
C VAL A 203 -7.05 -5.19 17.22
N LEU A 204 -6.68 -6.32 16.63
CA LEU A 204 -7.12 -7.64 17.10
C LEU A 204 -6.34 -8.12 18.34
N TYR A 205 -5.09 -7.67 18.51
CA TYR A 205 -4.34 -7.87 19.75
C TYR A 205 -4.96 -7.08 20.90
N GLN A 206 -5.21 -5.78 20.71
CA GLN A 206 -5.80 -4.91 21.73
C GLN A 206 -7.24 -5.34 22.08
N ALA A 207 -8.05 -5.76 21.09
CA ALA A 207 -9.39 -6.31 21.32
C ALA A 207 -9.39 -7.77 21.83
N ARG A 208 -8.22 -8.41 22.00
CA ARG A 208 -8.04 -9.79 22.48
C ARG A 208 -8.73 -10.87 21.61
N ILE A 209 -8.92 -10.61 20.32
CA ILE A 209 -9.61 -11.50 19.37
C ILE A 209 -8.60 -12.30 18.54
N HIS A 210 -8.80 -13.62 18.43
CA HIS A 210 -8.02 -14.45 17.50
C HIS A 210 -8.29 -14.03 16.03
N PRO A 211 -7.27 -13.71 15.20
CA PRO A 211 -7.49 -13.11 13.89
C PRO A 211 -8.17 -14.02 12.86
N SER A 212 -8.11 -15.34 13.04
CA SER A 212 -8.89 -16.32 12.26
C SER A 212 -10.31 -16.57 12.79
N CYS A 213 -10.79 -15.86 13.82
CA CYS A 213 -12.15 -16.03 14.33
C CYS A 213 -13.18 -15.69 13.23
N PRO A 214 -14.17 -16.55 12.95
CA PRO A 214 -15.29 -16.21 12.07
C PRO A 214 -16.12 -15.04 12.63
N ILE A 215 -16.66 -14.17 11.77
CA ILE A 215 -17.59 -13.11 12.22
C ILE A 215 -18.78 -13.65 13.03
N PRO A 216 -19.48 -14.74 12.62
CA PRO A 216 -20.62 -15.27 13.38
C PRO A 216 -20.25 -15.95 14.72
N ALA A 217 -18.98 -15.91 15.14
CA ALA A 217 -18.51 -16.44 16.41
C ALA A 217 -17.93 -15.35 17.34
N LEU A 218 -18.03 -14.07 16.95
CA LEU A 218 -17.70 -12.95 17.84
C LEU A 218 -18.85 -12.76 18.84
N SER A 219 -18.51 -12.65 20.13
CA SER A 219 -19.47 -12.20 21.15
C SER A 219 -19.79 -10.70 21.00
N GLU A 220 -20.88 -10.23 21.62
CA GLU A 220 -21.23 -8.81 21.68
C GLU A 220 -20.08 -7.95 22.25
N GLN A 221 -19.41 -8.45 23.29
CA GLN A 221 -18.24 -7.81 23.87
C GLN A 221 -17.06 -7.77 22.87
N ASN A 222 -16.81 -8.85 22.10
CA ASN A 222 -15.81 -8.80 21.03
C ASN A 222 -16.18 -7.80 19.91
N ILE A 223 -17.47 -7.63 19.58
CA ILE A 223 -17.91 -6.64 18.60
C ILE A 223 -17.67 -5.21 19.12
N LYS A 224 -17.95 -4.97 20.41
CA LYS A 224 -17.69 -3.69 21.11
C LYS A 224 -16.20 -3.37 21.21
N ASP A 225 -15.36 -4.33 21.59
CA ASP A 225 -13.91 -4.14 21.69
C ASP A 225 -13.27 -3.97 20.31
N LEU A 226 -13.72 -4.73 19.30
CA LEU A 226 -13.31 -4.54 17.92
C LEU A 226 -13.69 -3.15 17.40
N HIS A 227 -14.93 -2.71 17.63
CA HIS A 227 -15.43 -1.38 17.26
C HIS A 227 -14.55 -0.27 17.83
N HIS A 228 -14.33 -0.29 19.15
CA HIS A 228 -13.50 0.68 19.85
C HIS A 228 -12.05 0.68 19.33
N GLN A 229 -11.39 -0.48 19.31
CA GLN A 229 -9.96 -0.57 18.95
C GLN A 229 -9.70 -0.24 17.48
N LEU A 230 -10.64 -0.56 16.58
CA LEU A 230 -10.57 -0.21 15.16
C LEU A 230 -10.50 1.31 14.94
N ARG A 231 -11.01 2.13 15.88
CA ARG A 231 -10.82 3.59 15.91
C ARG A 231 -9.61 4.02 16.73
N ALA A 232 -9.44 3.45 17.93
CA ALA A 232 -8.42 3.89 18.88
C ALA A 232 -6.99 3.70 18.35
N VAL A 233 -6.67 2.54 17.76
CA VAL A 233 -5.33 2.25 17.24
C VAL A 233 -4.93 3.22 16.11
N PRO A 234 -5.74 3.46 15.06
CA PRO A 234 -5.43 4.50 14.07
C PRO A 234 -5.29 5.90 14.68
N LEU A 235 -6.12 6.31 15.64
CA LEU A 235 -6.02 7.63 16.27
C LEU A 235 -4.72 7.80 17.07
N THR A 236 -4.34 6.81 17.89
CA THR A 236 -3.09 6.82 18.66
C THR A 236 -1.87 6.85 17.74
N ALA A 237 -1.92 6.15 16.60
CA ALA A 237 -0.85 6.22 15.62
C ALA A 237 -0.79 7.60 14.92
N ILE A 238 -1.92 8.26 14.67
CA ILE A 238 -1.98 9.60 14.07
C ILE A 238 -1.51 10.69 15.04
N SER A 239 -1.79 10.58 16.35
CA SER A 239 -1.40 11.60 17.33
C SER A 239 0.12 11.77 17.42
N VAL A 240 0.88 10.69 17.18
CA VAL A 240 2.35 10.71 17.06
C VAL A 240 2.83 10.80 15.60
N ASN A 241 2.00 11.35 14.71
CA ASN A 241 2.26 11.53 13.27
C ASN A 241 2.73 10.26 12.54
N ALA A 242 2.30 9.09 13.01
CA ALA A 242 2.74 7.76 12.58
C ALA A 242 4.27 7.52 12.63
N ASP A 243 4.98 8.14 13.58
CA ASP A 243 6.34 7.69 13.95
C ASP A 243 6.23 6.45 14.84
N SER A 244 6.70 5.32 14.33
CA SER A 244 6.62 4.03 15.03
C SER A 244 7.49 3.93 16.28
N LYS A 245 8.47 4.83 16.47
CA LYS A 245 9.28 4.90 17.70
C LYS A 245 8.45 5.34 18.90
N LEU A 246 7.43 6.16 18.64
CA LEU A 246 6.53 6.77 19.62
C LEU A 246 5.25 5.95 19.83
N PHE A 247 5.12 4.77 19.20
CA PHE A 247 4.04 3.84 19.50
C PHE A 247 4.26 3.21 20.90
N PRO A 248 3.18 2.99 21.69
CA PRO A 248 3.27 2.46 23.05
C PRO A 248 4.10 1.16 23.17
N SER A 249 4.81 0.99 24.29
CA SER A 249 5.78 -0.11 24.48
C SER A 249 5.15 -1.51 24.43
N ASP A 250 3.87 -1.58 24.79
CA ASP A 250 2.99 -2.74 24.89
C ASP A 250 2.26 -3.08 23.59
N TRP A 251 2.38 -2.27 22.53
CA TRP A 251 1.78 -2.57 21.24
C TRP A 251 2.46 -3.76 20.55
N LEU A 252 1.66 -4.71 20.04
CA LEU A 252 2.16 -5.85 19.25
C LEU A 252 2.97 -5.39 18.03
N PHE A 253 2.71 -4.18 17.50
CA PHE A 253 3.49 -3.50 16.48
C PHE A 253 4.99 -3.53 16.79
N ARG A 254 5.40 -3.32 18.04
CA ARG A 254 6.81 -3.23 18.40
C ARG A 254 7.55 -4.57 18.30
N TRP A 255 6.82 -5.68 18.25
CA TRP A 255 7.35 -7.03 18.40
C TRP A 255 7.06 -7.93 17.18
N ARG A 256 6.00 -7.63 16.40
CA ARG A 256 5.52 -8.40 15.24
C ARG A 256 6.44 -8.46 14.00
N TRP A 257 7.69 -8.03 14.10
CA TRP A 257 8.63 -7.97 12.96
C TRP A 257 9.71 -9.05 12.99
N SER A 258 10.01 -9.59 14.17
CA SER A 258 11.03 -10.62 14.36
C SER A 258 10.50 -11.99 13.94
N LYS A 259 11.21 -12.70 13.05
CA LYS A 259 10.71 -13.93 12.38
C LYS A 259 10.71 -15.16 13.29
N GLY A 260 9.84 -15.20 14.28
CA GLY A 260 9.48 -16.41 15.04
C GLY A 260 10.62 -17.07 15.82
N THR A 261 11.73 -16.37 16.07
CA THR A 261 12.75 -16.82 17.02
C THR A 261 12.24 -16.62 18.45
N THR A 262 11.86 -17.72 19.11
CA THR A 262 11.58 -17.74 20.54
C THR A 262 12.74 -17.11 21.31
N HIS A 263 12.49 -16.21 22.28
CA HIS A 263 13.54 -15.50 23.03
C HIS A 263 14.67 -16.42 23.54
N LYS A 264 14.31 -17.63 23.98
CA LYS A 264 15.24 -18.69 24.40
C LYS A 264 16.29 -19.06 23.34
N LYS A 265 15.90 -19.12 22.05
CA LYS A 265 16.81 -19.35 20.91
C LYS A 265 17.57 -18.10 20.47
N GLN A 266 16.98 -16.91 20.67
CA GLN A 266 17.64 -15.63 20.41
C GLN A 266 18.85 -15.49 21.34
N MET A 267 18.66 -15.67 22.65
CA MET A 267 19.73 -15.65 23.66
C MET A 267 20.84 -16.69 23.42
N GLU A 268 20.52 -17.89 22.94
CA GLU A 268 21.54 -18.90 22.58
C GLU A 268 22.38 -18.48 21.36
N LYS A 269 21.76 -17.80 20.38
CA LYS A 269 22.45 -17.28 19.20
C LYS A 269 23.37 -16.13 19.59
N ASP A 270 22.87 -15.16 20.36
CA ASP A 270 23.63 -14.00 20.82
C ASP A 270 24.79 -14.38 21.77
N LYS A 271 24.63 -15.40 22.62
CA LYS A 271 25.74 -15.95 23.43
C LYS A 271 26.84 -16.62 22.58
N LYS A 272 26.55 -17.08 21.36
CA LYS A 272 27.57 -17.63 20.44
C LYS A 272 28.30 -16.55 19.65
N THR A 273 27.64 -15.45 19.26
CA THR A 273 28.28 -14.32 18.58
C THR A 273 28.74 -13.22 19.54
N LYS A 274 29.82 -13.48 20.29
CA LYS A 274 30.50 -12.49 21.15
C LYS A 274 30.70 -11.15 20.39
N GLY A 275 30.03 -10.09 20.85
CA GLY A 275 30.25 -8.72 20.41
C GLY A 275 29.65 -8.29 19.06
N LYS A 276 28.81 -9.11 18.42
CA LYS A 276 28.02 -8.69 17.25
C LYS A 276 26.58 -9.19 17.31
N LYS A 277 25.61 -8.27 17.52
CA LYS A 277 24.23 -8.47 17.06
C LYS A 277 24.31 -8.69 15.54
N VAL A 278 24.11 -9.93 15.08
CA VAL A 278 24.00 -10.22 13.65
C VAL A 278 22.57 -9.87 13.22
N VAL A 279 22.37 -8.62 12.81
CA VAL A 279 21.07 -8.09 12.39
C VAL A 279 20.73 -8.66 11.01
N ASP A 280 20.16 -9.88 11.01
CA ASP A 280 19.75 -10.66 9.84
C ASP A 280 18.53 -10.05 9.09
N GLY A 281 18.74 -8.85 8.53
CA GLY A 281 17.90 -8.27 7.49
C GLY A 281 16.63 -7.55 7.94
N GLU A 282 16.43 -6.36 7.37
CA GLU A 282 15.18 -5.61 7.38
C GLU A 282 14.75 -4.98 8.72
N GLY A 283 15.42 -3.90 9.15
CA GLY A 283 14.83 -2.81 9.96
C GLY A 283 14.49 -3.12 11.43
N GLY A 284 15.51 -3.37 12.25
CA GLY A 284 15.36 -3.58 13.70
C GLY A 284 15.45 -2.32 14.58
N GLU A 285 16.25 -1.32 14.20
CA GLU A 285 16.63 -0.19 15.07
C GLU A 285 15.49 0.81 15.38
N ASP A 286 14.40 0.82 14.60
CA ASP A 286 13.33 1.82 14.71
C ASP A 286 12.07 1.32 15.47
N VAL A 287 12.11 0.13 16.09
CA VAL A 287 10.87 -0.55 16.53
C VAL A 287 10.97 -1.33 17.87
N GLU A 288 12.08 -2.01 18.17
CA GLU A 288 12.24 -2.75 19.44
C GLU A 288 12.20 -1.82 20.68
N PRO A 289 11.78 -2.35 21.84
CA PRO A 289 12.23 -1.87 23.15
C PRO A 289 13.64 -1.27 23.21
N GLU A 290 13.81 -0.03 23.68
CA GLU A 290 15.08 0.34 24.34
C GLU A 290 15.04 -0.13 25.81
N ASP A 291 13.89 0.04 26.49
CA ASP A 291 13.71 -0.29 27.91
C ASP A 291 13.08 -1.66 28.20
N LYS A 292 12.72 -2.46 27.18
CA LYS A 292 12.07 -3.78 27.35
C LYS A 292 12.70 -4.86 26.48
N GLU A 293 12.90 -6.05 27.05
CA GLU A 293 13.41 -7.22 26.30
C GLU A 293 12.31 -8.03 25.60
N PHE A 294 11.05 -7.96 26.06
CA PHE A 294 9.93 -8.75 25.54
C PHE A 294 8.58 -8.01 25.68
N LEU A 295 7.56 -8.48 24.97
CA LEU A 295 6.17 -8.03 25.16
C LEU A 295 5.59 -8.67 26.43
N GLU A 296 5.23 -7.84 27.40
CA GLU A 296 4.62 -8.28 28.66
C GLU A 296 3.14 -8.65 28.47
N LEU A 297 2.71 -9.69 29.17
CA LEU A 297 1.32 -10.03 29.43
C LEU A 297 0.78 -9.23 30.64
N PRO A 298 -0.55 -9.20 30.89
CA PRO A 298 -1.13 -8.47 32.02
C PRO A 298 -0.68 -8.93 33.42
N ASP A 299 -0.03 -10.09 33.52
CA ASP A 299 0.60 -10.63 34.74
C ASP A 299 2.12 -10.34 34.82
N GLY A 300 2.67 -9.57 33.87
CA GLY A 300 4.08 -9.25 33.74
C GLY A 300 4.94 -10.34 33.08
N SER A 301 4.37 -11.48 32.69
CA SER A 301 5.13 -12.58 32.07
C SER A 301 5.35 -12.39 30.56
N PRO A 302 6.33 -13.06 29.91
CA PRO A 302 6.61 -12.87 28.49
C PRO A 302 5.57 -13.51 27.56
N ALA A 303 5.04 -12.72 26.62
CA ALA A 303 4.04 -13.15 25.64
C ALA A 303 4.61 -14.03 24.51
N THR A 304 3.90 -15.10 24.13
CA THR A 304 4.25 -15.96 22.98
C THR A 304 3.65 -15.43 21.70
N ILE A 305 4.43 -14.64 20.95
CA ILE A 305 4.05 -14.17 19.62
C ILE A 305 4.16 -15.32 18.60
N LYS A 306 3.01 -15.72 18.04
CA LYS A 306 2.92 -16.67 16.93
C LYS A 306 2.63 -15.98 15.61
N PHE A 307 3.11 -16.58 14.53
CA PHE A 307 2.89 -16.13 13.16
C PHE A 307 2.08 -17.17 12.38
N ILE A 308 0.90 -16.78 11.90
CA ILE A 308 0.00 -17.64 11.11
C ILE A 308 -0.38 -16.98 9.78
N GLU A 309 -0.91 -17.77 8.84
CA GLU A 309 -1.53 -17.23 7.62
C GLU A 309 -3.04 -17.02 7.85
N VAL A 310 -3.51 -15.78 7.70
CA VAL A 310 -4.95 -15.47 7.62
C VAL A 310 -5.22 -14.81 6.27
N GLY A 311 -6.06 -15.43 5.44
CA GLY A 311 -6.45 -14.87 4.14
C GLY A 311 -5.26 -14.58 3.21
N GLY A 312 -4.23 -15.43 3.17
CA GLY A 312 -3.03 -15.22 2.36
C GLY A 312 -2.01 -14.23 2.93
N ARG A 313 -2.13 -13.84 4.21
CA ARG A 313 -1.28 -12.82 4.85
C ARG A 313 -0.69 -13.31 6.16
N THR A 314 0.62 -13.09 6.33
CA THR A 314 1.32 -13.31 7.60
C THR A 314 0.76 -12.39 8.67
N THR A 315 0.35 -13.00 9.78
CA THR A 315 -0.43 -12.40 10.85
C THR A 315 0.26 -12.72 12.16
N ALA A 316 0.64 -11.70 12.93
CA ALA A 316 1.11 -11.90 14.29
C ALA A 316 -0.10 -12.00 15.24
N LEU A 317 0.01 -12.82 16.28
CA LEU A 317 -0.89 -12.84 17.43
C LEU A 317 -0.13 -13.23 18.70
N VAL A 318 -0.65 -12.83 19.86
CA VAL A 318 -0.22 -13.34 21.17
C VAL A 318 -1.13 -14.51 21.56
N GLU A 319 -0.55 -15.71 21.72
CA GLU A 319 -1.30 -16.95 21.93
C GLU A 319 -2.09 -16.97 23.25
N GLU A 320 -1.51 -16.40 24.30
CA GLU A 320 -2.09 -16.38 25.65
C GLU A 320 -3.34 -15.49 25.74
N LEU A 321 -3.43 -14.48 24.87
CA LEU A 321 -4.46 -13.43 24.92
C LEU A 321 -5.50 -13.51 23.80
N GLN A 322 -5.10 -13.95 22.61
CA GLN A 322 -5.98 -13.99 21.43
C GLN A 322 -6.47 -15.41 21.17
N LYS A 323 -7.28 -15.94 22.09
CA LYS A 323 -7.81 -17.31 22.02
C LYS A 323 -8.98 -17.42 21.03
N MET A 324 -9.16 -18.60 20.46
CA MET A 324 -10.35 -18.92 19.66
C MET A 324 -11.54 -19.19 20.59
N PRO A 325 -12.77 -18.73 20.29
CA PRO A 325 -13.94 -19.08 21.09
C PRO A 325 -14.20 -20.59 21.11
N GLU A 326 -14.81 -21.08 22.19
CA GLU A 326 -15.03 -22.51 22.40
C GLU A 326 -15.93 -23.13 21.32
N GLY A 327 -15.67 -24.41 20.99
CA GLY A 327 -16.35 -25.12 19.90
C GLY A 327 -15.94 -24.69 18.48
N VAL A 328 -15.33 -23.52 18.27
CA VAL A 328 -15.00 -22.97 16.95
C VAL A 328 -13.76 -23.64 16.34
N LYS A 329 -13.98 -24.73 15.60
CA LYS A 329 -12.92 -25.41 14.84
C LYS A 329 -12.54 -24.62 13.58
N ILE A 330 -11.26 -24.27 13.45
CA ILE A 330 -10.71 -23.70 12.22
C ILE A 330 -10.86 -24.74 11.09
N LYS A 331 -11.69 -24.44 10.09
CA LYS A 331 -11.71 -25.21 8.84
C LYS A 331 -10.40 -24.97 8.10
N SER A 332 -9.51 -25.96 8.11
CA SER A 332 -8.28 -25.94 7.33
C SER A 332 -8.60 -25.73 5.84
N LYS A 333 -7.84 -24.87 5.16
CA LYS A 333 -7.95 -24.76 3.71
C LYS A 333 -7.57 -26.11 3.09
N ILE A 334 -8.47 -26.68 2.28
CA ILE A 334 -8.08 -27.73 1.33
C ILE A 334 -7.04 -27.10 0.40
N SER A 335 -5.80 -27.58 0.47
CA SER A 335 -4.74 -27.17 -0.45
C SER A 335 -5.11 -27.66 -1.85
N LYS A 336 -5.31 -26.74 -2.80
CA LYS A 336 -5.39 -27.12 -4.21
C LYS A 336 -4.05 -27.78 -4.59
N GLY A 337 -4.12 -29.03 -5.05
CA GLY A 337 -3.00 -29.95 -5.02
C GLY A 337 -1.74 -29.43 -5.72
N GLY A 338 -0.60 -29.56 -5.05
CA GLY A 338 0.71 -29.53 -5.70
C GLY A 338 0.82 -30.70 -6.69
N LYS A 339 1.53 -30.49 -7.81
CA LYS A 339 1.67 -31.51 -8.86
C LYS A 339 2.48 -32.71 -8.36
N GLY A 340 1.92 -33.91 -8.53
CA GLY A 340 2.63 -35.15 -8.84
C GLY A 340 3.76 -35.59 -7.90
N ALA A 341 3.40 -36.26 -6.80
CA ALA A 341 4.26 -37.27 -6.18
C ALA A 341 3.81 -38.66 -6.67
N GLN A 342 4.70 -39.46 -7.24
CA GLN A 342 4.38 -40.81 -7.72
C GLN A 342 4.16 -41.78 -6.56
N VAL A 343 2.91 -42.06 -6.21
CA VAL A 343 2.59 -43.21 -5.35
C VAL A 343 2.66 -44.48 -6.18
N LYS A 344 3.62 -45.37 -5.87
CA LYS A 344 3.74 -46.68 -6.53
C LYS A 344 2.50 -47.53 -6.24
N ARG A 345 1.63 -47.72 -7.23
CA ARG A 345 0.56 -48.73 -7.17
C ARG A 345 1.18 -50.13 -7.10
N LYS A 346 0.93 -50.87 -6.01
CA LYS A 346 1.03 -52.33 -6.02
C LYS A 346 -0.09 -52.88 -6.92
N LYS A 347 0.17 -53.96 -7.66
CA LYS A 347 -0.86 -54.77 -8.30
C LYS A 347 -1.60 -55.61 -7.23
N PRO A 348 -2.93 -55.74 -7.30
CA PRO A 348 -3.62 -56.98 -6.95
C PRO A 348 -3.51 -58.00 -8.09
N THR A 349 -3.74 -59.28 -7.78
CA THR A 349 -3.80 -60.40 -8.75
C THR A 349 -5.18 -60.55 -9.40
N LYS A 350 -5.25 -61.42 -10.41
CA LYS A 350 -6.48 -61.96 -11.01
C LYS A 350 -6.94 -63.19 -10.21
N GLU A 351 -8.26 -63.40 -10.16
CA GLU A 351 -9.05 -64.65 -10.10
C GLU A 351 -10.50 -64.14 -9.93
N GLU A 352 -11.42 -64.21 -10.90
CA GLU A 352 -12.04 -65.32 -11.66
C GLU A 352 -13.45 -65.69 -11.12
N GLU A 353 -14.21 -66.46 -11.90
CA GLU A 353 -15.66 -66.30 -12.10
C GLU A 353 -16.58 -67.04 -11.10
N SER A 354 -17.83 -66.56 -10.96
CA SER A 354 -19.04 -67.40 -10.90
C SER A 354 -20.32 -66.55 -11.02
N ASP A 355 -21.29 -66.98 -11.82
CA ASP A 355 -22.64 -66.40 -11.96
C ASP A 355 -23.60 -66.84 -10.83
N GLU A 356 -24.75 -66.15 -10.67
CA GLU A 356 -26.11 -66.74 -10.77
C GLU A 356 -27.24 -65.68 -10.60
N ASP A 357 -28.47 -66.06 -10.99
CA ASP A 357 -29.63 -65.20 -11.27
C ASP A 357 -30.44 -64.70 -10.04
N SER A 358 -31.29 -63.67 -10.28
CA SER A 358 -32.78 -63.76 -10.16
C SER A 358 -33.50 -62.44 -9.78
N GLU A 359 -33.97 -61.75 -10.83
CA GLU A 359 -35.25 -61.04 -11.03
C GLU A 359 -36.09 -60.34 -9.91
N LEU A 360 -36.56 -59.15 -10.31
CA LEU A 360 -37.93 -58.56 -10.18
C LEU A 360 -38.57 -58.23 -8.82
N SER A 361 -38.87 -56.94 -8.67
CA SER A 361 -40.28 -56.49 -8.68
C SER A 361 -40.42 -55.09 -9.31
N ASP A 362 -41.58 -54.80 -9.92
CA ASP A 362 -41.86 -53.61 -10.74
C ASP A 362 -42.99 -52.76 -10.15
N GLN A 363 -42.88 -51.42 -10.27
CA GLN A 363 -44.05 -50.58 -10.56
C GLN A 363 -43.72 -49.14 -11.03
N SER A 364 -43.98 -48.90 -12.32
CA SER A 364 -44.62 -47.71 -12.90
C SER A 364 -44.07 -46.29 -12.62
N GLU A 365 -43.56 -45.66 -13.68
CA GLU A 365 -43.44 -44.20 -13.88
C GLU A 365 -44.81 -43.60 -14.37
N PRO A 366 -45.03 -42.26 -14.41
CA PRO A 366 -44.45 -41.42 -15.47
C PRO A 366 -44.06 -39.96 -15.09
N GLU A 367 -43.50 -39.26 -16.10
CA GLU A 367 -42.87 -37.93 -16.14
C GLU A 367 -43.67 -36.76 -15.52
N GLU A 368 -43.03 -35.68 -15.02
CA GLU A 368 -42.59 -34.55 -15.88
C GLU A 368 -41.50 -33.60 -15.32
N LYS A 369 -40.75 -32.98 -16.25
CA LYS A 369 -40.13 -31.62 -16.20
C LYS A 369 -39.28 -31.22 -14.99
N LYS A 370 -37.96 -31.45 -15.10
CA LYS A 370 -36.93 -30.60 -14.45
C LYS A 370 -36.63 -29.39 -15.34
N SER A 371 -36.53 -28.19 -14.73
CA SER A 371 -36.20 -26.95 -15.44
C SER A 371 -34.69 -26.74 -15.60
N GLU A 372 -34.22 -26.62 -16.84
CA GLU A 372 -32.84 -26.21 -17.12
C GLU A 372 -32.63 -24.72 -16.80
N ARG A 373 -31.49 -24.40 -16.16
CA ARG A 373 -31.09 -23.01 -15.90
C ARG A 373 -30.18 -22.51 -17.03
N SER A 374 -30.52 -21.34 -17.56
CA SER A 374 -29.86 -20.75 -18.72
C SER A 374 -28.38 -20.39 -18.49
N LEU A 375 -27.54 -20.71 -19.47
CA LEU A 375 -26.12 -20.34 -19.48
C LEU A 375 -25.94 -18.82 -19.72
N THR A 376 -25.11 -18.21 -18.89
CA THR A 376 -24.84 -16.75 -18.93
C THR A 376 -24.04 -16.35 -20.18
N ALA A 377 -24.16 -15.08 -20.59
CA ALA A 377 -23.45 -14.56 -21.77
C ALA A 377 -21.92 -14.78 -21.72
N ARG A 378 -21.34 -14.78 -20.51
CA ARG A 378 -19.89 -15.01 -20.28
C ARG A 378 -19.46 -16.46 -20.55
N GLN A 379 -20.39 -17.41 -20.58
CA GLN A 379 -20.14 -18.82 -20.92
C GLN A 379 -20.23 -19.06 -22.43
N ARG A 380 -21.06 -18.31 -23.17
CA ARG A 380 -21.15 -18.39 -24.64
C ARG A 380 -19.85 -17.93 -25.32
N ALA A 381 -19.36 -16.74 -24.94
CA ALA A 381 -18.12 -16.15 -25.46
C ALA A 381 -16.83 -16.96 -25.17
N ALA A 382 -16.90 -18.03 -24.37
CA ALA A 382 -15.80 -18.95 -24.09
C ALA A 382 -15.78 -20.17 -25.03
N ALA A 383 -16.90 -20.50 -25.69
CA ALA A 383 -16.98 -21.60 -26.66
C ALA A 383 -16.43 -21.18 -28.04
N GLU A 384 -16.85 -19.99 -28.51
CA GLU A 384 -16.53 -19.47 -29.86
C GLU A 384 -15.02 -19.27 -30.10
N LYS A 385 -14.23 -19.10 -29.03
CA LYS A 385 -12.75 -18.95 -29.12
C LYS A 385 -11.96 -20.25 -29.11
N LYS A 386 -12.61 -21.42 -29.30
CA LYS A 386 -11.93 -22.72 -29.44
C LYS A 386 -12.14 -23.43 -30.79
N GLY A 387 -13.01 -22.93 -31.66
CA GLY A 387 -13.31 -23.52 -32.98
C GLY A 387 -12.71 -22.76 -34.16
N ALA A 388 -11.39 -22.49 -34.16
CA ALA A 388 -10.75 -21.65 -35.18
C ALA A 388 -9.29 -22.04 -35.52
N LYS A 389 -9.03 -23.34 -35.70
CA LYS A 389 -7.82 -23.86 -36.37
C LYS A 389 -8.11 -25.23 -37.01
N ASN A 390 -8.53 -25.23 -38.27
CA ASN A 390 -7.83 -25.98 -39.32
C ASN A 390 -8.42 -25.71 -40.72
N ASP A 391 -7.58 -25.96 -41.71
CA ASP A 391 -7.84 -26.37 -43.09
C ASP A 391 -8.59 -25.46 -44.08
N SER A 392 -7.85 -25.26 -45.18
CA SER A 392 -7.96 -24.31 -46.27
C SER A 392 -8.90 -24.69 -47.41
N ALA A 393 -9.34 -23.65 -48.14
CA ALA A 393 -9.64 -23.62 -49.58
C ALA A 393 -10.86 -24.42 -50.11
N TRP A 394 -11.69 -23.76 -50.92
CA TRP A 394 -11.69 -23.94 -52.39
C TRP A 394 -12.43 -22.73 -53.04
N GLN A 395 -12.79 -22.80 -54.32
CA GLN A 395 -12.96 -21.63 -55.20
C GLN A 395 -14.39 -21.13 -55.48
N THR A 396 -14.44 -19.87 -55.95
CA THR A 396 -15.34 -19.29 -57.00
C THR A 396 -16.83 -18.96 -56.73
N LYS A 397 -17.12 -17.65 -56.93
CA LYS A 397 -18.00 -17.06 -57.98
C LYS A 397 -19.32 -16.33 -57.60
N ASN A 398 -19.54 -15.26 -58.39
CA ASN A 398 -20.77 -14.58 -58.81
C ASN A 398 -21.55 -13.67 -57.85
N ASP A 399 -21.29 -12.36 -58.02
CA ASP A 399 -22.20 -11.32 -58.55
C ASP A 399 -23.45 -10.81 -57.80
N ASP A 400 -23.60 -9.47 -57.89
CA ASP A 400 -24.82 -8.65 -57.92
C ASP A 400 -25.77 -8.55 -56.69
N THR A 401 -26.46 -7.42 -56.44
CA THR A 401 -26.54 -6.13 -57.18
C THR A 401 -26.66 -4.89 -56.26
N LYS A 402 -26.00 -3.79 -56.69
CA LYS A 402 -26.38 -2.35 -56.65
C LYS A 402 -27.21 -1.70 -55.50
N SER A 403 -26.68 -0.53 -55.10
CA SER A 403 -27.38 0.77 -54.79
C SER A 403 -28.15 0.90 -53.46
N SER A 404 -28.33 2.10 -52.88
CA SER A 404 -27.95 3.50 -53.23
C SER A 404 -27.37 4.20 -51.97
N ALA A 405 -26.36 5.09 -52.02
CA ALA A 405 -26.36 6.51 -52.48
C ALA A 405 -27.43 7.38 -51.77
N THR A 406 -27.23 8.67 -51.42
CA THR A 406 -26.12 9.67 -51.59
C THR A 406 -26.29 10.73 -50.47
N GLU A 407 -25.43 11.71 -50.13
CA GLU A 407 -24.14 12.33 -50.53
C GLU A 407 -23.53 12.90 -49.17
N ARG A 408 -22.34 13.47 -48.91
CA ARG A 408 -21.32 14.37 -49.52
C ARG A 408 -19.91 13.96 -49.02
N ARG A 409 -18.77 14.21 -49.69
CA ARG A 409 -18.11 15.45 -50.19
C ARG A 409 -17.63 16.43 -49.09
N ALA A 410 -16.42 16.99 -49.12
CA ALA A 410 -15.23 16.75 -49.96
C ALA A 410 -13.98 17.46 -49.36
N ILE A 411 -12.91 17.59 -50.17
CA ILE A 411 -11.63 18.29 -49.93
C ILE A 411 -10.61 17.43 -49.13
N GLY A 412 -9.38 17.21 -49.62
CA GLY A 412 -8.83 17.58 -50.93
C GLY A 412 -7.30 17.54 -50.98
N ALA A 413 -6.70 16.36 -51.15
CA ALA A 413 -5.25 16.22 -51.25
C ALA A 413 -4.71 16.62 -52.63
N ARG A 414 -3.50 17.21 -52.67
CA ARG A 414 -2.66 17.39 -53.87
C ARG A 414 -1.36 16.62 -53.70
N THR A 415 -0.94 15.89 -54.72
CA THR A 415 0.33 15.14 -54.76
C THR A 415 0.96 15.21 -56.15
N GLY A 416 2.30 15.18 -56.21
CA GLY A 416 3.11 15.29 -57.44
C GLY A 416 4.07 16.50 -57.40
N LYS A 417 5.32 16.39 -57.87
CA LYS A 417 6.00 15.22 -58.47
C LYS A 417 7.54 15.36 -58.36
N SER A 418 8.22 14.23 -58.18
CA SER A 418 9.61 13.86 -58.54
C SER A 418 10.80 14.85 -58.43
N LYS A 419 11.82 14.39 -57.66
CA LYS A 419 13.27 14.27 -57.99
C LYS A 419 14.06 15.46 -58.57
N ASP A 420 15.23 15.73 -57.99
CA ASP A 420 16.50 15.22 -58.55
C ASP A 420 17.65 15.12 -57.52
N HIS A 421 18.80 14.54 -57.92
CA HIS A 421 19.98 14.27 -57.07
C HIS A 421 21.00 15.43 -57.03
N GLN A 422 21.74 15.57 -55.91
CA GLN A 422 23.22 15.65 -55.95
C GLN A 422 23.86 15.36 -54.59
N ASP A 423 25.01 14.66 -54.61
CA ASP A 423 25.93 14.48 -53.48
C ASP A 423 26.95 15.62 -53.43
N SER A 424 27.38 16.02 -52.22
CA SER A 424 28.74 16.55 -52.03
C SER A 424 29.20 16.42 -50.56
N GLN A 425 30.44 15.96 -50.37
CA GLN A 425 31.10 15.89 -49.07
C GLN A 425 31.95 17.15 -48.85
N VAL A 426 31.84 17.79 -47.68
CA VAL A 426 32.88 18.72 -47.18
C VAL A 426 33.11 18.47 -45.68
N LYS A 427 34.38 18.29 -45.29
CA LYS A 427 34.82 18.22 -43.90
C LYS A 427 34.99 19.64 -43.32
N LYS A 428 34.80 19.80 -41.99
CA LYS A 428 35.72 20.44 -41.03
C LYS A 428 35.05 20.56 -39.65
N GLU A 429 35.54 19.90 -38.60
CA GLU A 429 36.69 20.22 -37.71
C GLU A 429 36.24 20.93 -36.41
N GLU A 430 36.39 20.24 -35.28
CA GLU A 430 36.22 20.79 -33.93
C GLU A 430 37.46 21.60 -33.49
N PRO A 431 37.31 22.71 -32.74
CA PRO A 431 38.40 23.30 -31.97
C PRO A 431 38.50 22.66 -30.58
N ARG A 432 39.49 21.79 -30.36
CA ARG A 432 39.93 21.43 -29.01
C ARG A 432 40.71 22.59 -28.38
N ILE A 433 40.38 22.96 -27.15
CA ILE A 433 41.23 23.85 -26.32
C ILE A 433 42.01 23.00 -25.31
N SER A 434 43.26 23.37 -25.08
CA SER A 434 44.29 22.52 -24.46
C SER A 434 44.49 22.76 -22.96
N LYS A 435 45.04 21.74 -22.27
CA LYS A 435 45.60 21.89 -20.93
C LYS A 435 46.99 22.54 -20.99
N LYS A 436 47.32 23.33 -19.98
CA LYS A 436 48.71 23.58 -19.54
C LYS A 436 48.79 23.45 -18.02
N GLN A 437 49.96 23.05 -17.53
CA GLN A 437 50.27 22.91 -16.10
C GLN A 437 51.11 24.10 -15.61
N SER A 438 51.06 24.34 -14.31
CA SER A 438 52.07 25.06 -13.53
C SER A 438 52.06 24.50 -12.10
N GLU A 439 53.23 24.32 -11.49
CA GLU A 439 53.41 23.66 -10.18
C GLU A 439 53.75 24.66 -9.06
N ALA A 440 53.66 24.18 -7.81
CA ALA A 440 54.08 24.84 -6.55
C ALA A 440 53.24 26.08 -6.15
N VAL A 441 53.17 26.51 -4.87
CA VAL A 441 54.01 26.20 -3.68
C VAL A 441 53.13 25.78 -2.47
N ASP A 442 53.75 25.16 -1.45
CA ASP A 442 53.18 24.88 -0.11
C ASP A 442 52.54 26.12 0.57
N GLU A 443 51.47 25.90 1.34
CA GLU A 443 51.51 26.18 2.79
C GLU A 443 50.37 25.48 3.56
N LYS A 444 50.52 25.34 4.88
CA LYS A 444 49.55 24.68 5.78
C LYS A 444 49.13 25.60 6.91
N PRO A 445 47.82 25.58 7.24
CA PRO A 445 47.40 25.31 8.62
C PRO A 445 46.42 24.12 8.64
N GLY A 446 46.16 23.44 9.77
CA GLY A 446 46.60 23.67 11.13
C GLY A 446 45.56 23.07 12.09
N LYS A 447 45.69 21.78 12.45
CA LYS A 447 44.65 21.06 13.22
C LYS A 447 44.55 21.55 14.66
N VAL A 448 43.58 22.42 14.95
CA VAL A 448 43.22 22.80 16.34
C VAL A 448 42.28 21.75 16.94
N LYS A 449 42.61 21.24 18.12
CA LYS A 449 41.72 20.40 18.96
C LYS A 449 40.96 21.30 19.94
N PRO A 450 39.65 21.10 20.18
CA PRO A 450 39.00 21.66 21.36
C PRO A 450 39.49 20.93 22.62
N GLN A 451 40.04 21.66 23.59
CA GLN A 451 40.40 21.11 24.90
C GLN A 451 39.18 21.01 25.82
N ARG A 452 39.16 20.01 26.70
CA ARG A 452 38.18 19.91 27.80
C ARG A 452 38.48 20.94 28.89
N GLY A 453 37.72 22.04 28.92
CA GLY A 453 37.75 23.00 30.03
C GLY A 453 36.96 22.51 31.24
N ARG A 454 37.63 22.23 32.37
CA ARG A 454 36.97 22.16 33.69
C ARG A 454 36.65 23.57 34.19
N LYS A 455 35.47 23.77 34.77
CA LYS A 455 35.25 24.79 35.81
C LYS A 455 34.67 24.11 37.07
N LYS A 456 35.09 24.57 38.24
CA LYS A 456 34.59 24.13 39.56
C LYS A 456 33.41 25.02 40.01
N ALA A 457 32.65 24.53 40.99
CA ALA A 457 31.58 25.28 41.64
C ALA A 457 32.06 26.07 42.88
N ALA A 458 31.39 27.19 43.13
CA ALA A 458 31.23 27.94 44.39
C ALA A 458 30.22 29.09 44.09
N SER A 459 29.37 29.60 44.98
CA SER A 459 28.84 29.08 46.25
C SER A 459 27.56 29.87 46.62
N THR A 460 26.75 29.36 47.55
CA THR A 460 25.55 29.94 48.21
C THR A 460 25.85 31.26 48.98
N PRO A 461 24.86 32.07 49.50
CA PRO A 461 23.56 31.63 50.04
C PRO A 461 22.27 32.53 49.97
N GLU A 462 21.14 31.88 50.27
CA GLU A 462 19.98 32.26 51.14
C GLU A 462 18.96 33.40 50.87
N SER A 463 17.81 33.23 51.57
CA SER A 463 16.65 34.12 51.85
C SER A 463 15.62 34.40 50.73
N SER A 464 14.30 34.57 51.00
CA SER A 464 13.34 33.92 51.95
C SER A 464 11.89 34.42 51.65
N GLU A 465 10.90 33.92 52.40
CA GLU A 465 9.46 34.33 52.43
C GLU A 465 8.60 33.81 51.24
N LEU A 466 7.41 33.20 51.39
CA LEU A 466 6.17 33.49 52.16
C LEU A 466 5.41 34.72 51.59
N SER A 467 4.10 34.70 51.32
CA SER A 467 3.06 33.63 51.34
C SER A 467 1.96 33.98 50.28
N ASP A 468 0.70 33.48 50.21
CA ASP A 468 -0.17 32.68 51.10
C ASP A 468 -1.34 31.98 50.34
N VAL A 469 -2.32 31.46 51.10
CA VAL A 469 -3.55 30.69 50.72
C VAL A 469 -4.77 31.40 51.42
N PRO A 470 -6.08 31.30 51.04
CA PRO A 470 -6.84 30.25 50.33
C PRO A 470 -7.82 30.80 49.23
N GLU A 471 -8.88 30.13 48.75
CA GLU A 471 -9.52 28.80 49.03
C GLU A 471 -10.07 28.14 47.76
#